data_AF-A0A0C3NM53-F1
#
_entry.id   AF-A0A0C3NM53-F1
#
_cell.length_a   1.000
_cell.length_b   1.000
_cell.length_c   1.000
_cell.angle_alpha   90.00
_cell.angle_beta   90.00
_cell.angle_gamma   90.00
#
_symmetry.space_group_name_H-M   'P 1'
#
loop_
_entity.id
_entity.type
_entity.pdbx_description
1 polymer ?
#
loop_
_entity_poly.entity_id
_entity_poly.type
_entity_poly.pdbx_seq_one_letter_code
_entity_poly.pdbx_strand_id
1 'polypeptide(L)'
;MEALQKECKSEGSSLMDALISALADPVPFGADGEWERDTEFQENLVRILHTFSVQCGGTFSDAQRHALRGFFGGAERSGDSLGLSREEFTQLKSAIA
;
A
#
# COMPACT_ATOMS: atom_id res chain seq x y z
N MET A 1 -29.59 11.09 13.97
CA MET A 1 -28.47 11.25 13.02
C MET A 1 -28.03 9.87 12.57
N GLU A 2 -28.90 9.13 11.87
CA GLU A 2 -28.68 7.73 11.46
C GLU A 2 -28.49 7.57 9.94
N ALA A 3 -28.44 8.68 9.20
CA ALA A 3 -28.46 8.68 7.74
C ALA A 3 -27.09 8.55 7.05
N LEU A 4 -25.99 8.40 7.81
CA LEU A 4 -24.62 8.33 7.24
C LEU A 4 -23.97 6.94 7.31
N GLN A 5 -24.64 5.92 7.87
CA GLN A 5 -24.10 4.56 7.93
C GLN A 5 -24.42 3.70 6.69
N LYS A 6 -25.09 4.28 5.68
CA LYS A 6 -25.56 3.57 4.48
C LYS A 6 -24.82 3.96 3.20
N GLU A 7 -23.56 4.36 3.31
CA GLU A 7 -22.68 4.52 2.14
C GLU A 7 -21.33 3.88 2.45
N CYS A 8 -21.26 2.57 2.22
CA CYS A 8 -20.08 1.86 1.66
C CYS A 8 -20.27 0.34 1.86
N LYS A 9 -21.37 -0.22 1.34
CA LYS A 9 -21.31 -1.61 0.85
C LYS A 9 -20.93 -1.51 -0.62
N SER A 10 -19.62 -1.36 -0.86
CA SER A 10 -19.06 -1.48 -2.20
C SER A 10 -18.90 -2.96 -2.48
N GLU A 11 -19.69 -3.50 -3.41
CA GLU A 11 -19.53 -4.83 -4.01
C GLU A 11 -18.29 -4.86 -4.95
N GLY A 12 -17.21 -4.21 -4.52
CA GLY A 12 -15.97 -3.98 -5.26
C GLY A 12 -14.88 -3.58 -4.27
N SER A 13 -13.64 -4.00 -4.54
CA SER A 13 -12.45 -3.74 -3.70
C SER A 13 -12.38 -2.27 -3.29
N SER A 14 -12.11 -1.99 -2.01
CA SER A 14 -11.93 -0.60 -1.58
C SER A 14 -10.73 0.03 -2.31
N LEU A 15 -10.68 1.37 -2.38
CA LEU A 15 -9.51 2.07 -2.95
C LEU A 15 -8.21 1.58 -2.30
N MET A 16 -8.20 1.38 -0.98
CA MET A 16 -7.02 0.89 -0.27
C MET A 16 -6.63 -0.53 -0.71
N ASP A 17 -7.61 -1.41 -0.94
CA ASP A 17 -7.33 -2.75 -1.46
C ASP A 17 -6.74 -2.70 -2.87
N ALA A 18 -7.22 -1.79 -3.72
CA ALA A 18 -6.67 -1.59 -5.07
C ALA A 18 -5.22 -1.09 -5.03
N LEU A 19 -4.90 -0.12 -4.17
CA LEU A 19 -3.54 0.42 -4.02
C LEU A 19 -2.58 -0.66 -3.48
N ILE A 20 -3.02 -1.45 -2.50
CA ILE A 20 -2.22 -2.54 -1.93
C ILE A 20 -2.03 -3.65 -2.97
N SER A 21 -3.07 -3.99 -3.73
CA SER A 21 -2.97 -4.97 -4.83
C SER A 21 -1.97 -4.51 -5.88
N ALA A 22 -2.00 -3.24 -6.29
CA ALA A 22 -1.08 -2.69 -7.28
C ALA A 22 0.39 -2.75 -6.83
N LEU A 23 0.66 -2.71 -5.52
CA LEU A 23 2.00 -2.93 -4.96
C LEU A 23 2.37 -4.42 -4.86
N ALA A 24 1.47 -5.23 -4.30
CA ALA A 24 1.75 -6.62 -3.95
C ALA A 24 1.77 -7.55 -5.18
N ASP A 25 0.92 -7.25 -6.17
CA ASP A 25 0.75 -8.02 -7.40
C ASP A 25 0.61 -7.04 -8.60
N PRO A 26 1.72 -6.40 -9.01
CA PRO A 26 1.68 -5.42 -10.08
C PRO A 26 1.26 -6.10 -11.39
N VAL A 27 0.24 -5.55 -12.03
CA VAL A 27 -0.16 -5.94 -13.39
C VAL A 27 0.96 -5.53 -14.37
N PRO A 28 1.27 -6.32 -15.41
CA PRO A 28 2.30 -5.98 -16.37
C PRO A 28 2.16 -4.56 -16.93
N PHE A 29 3.28 -3.83 -16.95
CA PHE A 29 3.38 -2.44 -17.34
C PHE A 29 3.57 -2.33 -18.86
N GLY A 30 2.61 -2.77 -19.66
CA GLY A 30 2.72 -2.63 -21.12
C GLY A 30 1.68 -3.43 -21.89
N ALA A 31 1.35 -2.97 -23.10
CA ALA A 31 0.45 -3.68 -24.02
C ALA A 31 1.03 -5.02 -24.49
N ASP A 32 2.33 -5.21 -24.32
CA ASP A 32 3.14 -6.40 -24.64
C ASP A 32 3.50 -7.24 -23.40
N GLY A 33 3.06 -6.84 -22.21
CA GLY A 33 3.34 -7.56 -20.96
C GLY A 33 4.72 -7.30 -20.37
N GLU A 34 5.30 -6.11 -20.61
CA GLU A 34 6.53 -5.68 -19.95
C GLU A 34 6.41 -5.65 -18.42
N TRP A 35 7.51 -5.98 -17.74
CA TRP A 35 7.61 -6.05 -16.27
C TRP A 35 8.57 -5.00 -15.70
N GLU A 36 8.91 -3.99 -16.50
CA GLU A 36 9.74 -2.89 -16.01
C GLU A 36 9.04 -2.21 -14.85
N ARG A 37 9.74 -2.07 -13.72
CA ARG A 37 9.15 -1.52 -12.51
C ARG A 37 8.97 -0.01 -12.68
N ASP A 38 7.73 0.44 -12.61
CA ASP A 38 7.43 1.86 -12.41
C ASP A 38 7.79 2.26 -10.97
N THR A 39 9.02 2.74 -10.81
CA THR A 39 9.57 3.08 -9.50
C THR A 39 8.85 4.28 -8.88
N GLU A 40 8.56 5.32 -9.68
CA GLU A 40 7.85 6.51 -9.21
C GLU A 40 6.44 6.15 -8.72
N PHE A 41 5.73 5.28 -9.45
CA PHE A 41 4.43 4.80 -9.01
C PHE A 41 4.51 4.04 -7.68
N GLN A 42 5.48 3.14 -7.51
CA GLN A 42 5.66 2.39 -6.27
C GLN A 42 5.99 3.31 -5.08
N GLU A 43 6.89 4.28 -5.26
CA GLU A 43 7.24 5.27 -4.24
C GLU A 43 6.02 6.08 -3.80
N ASN A 44 5.20 6.53 -4.76
CA ASN A 44 3.99 7.29 -4.48
C ASN A 44 2.96 6.47 -3.69
N LEU A 45 2.75 5.19 -4.07
CA LEU A 45 1.85 4.31 -3.33
C LEU A 45 2.33 4.07 -1.90
N VAL A 46 3.63 3.83 -1.71
CA VAL A 46 4.22 3.64 -0.38
C VAL A 46 4.10 4.91 0.48
N ARG A 47 4.28 6.10 -0.12
CA ARG A 47 4.05 7.38 0.55
C ARG A 47 2.59 7.53 1.00
N ILE A 48 1.63 7.19 0.15
CA ILE A 48 0.19 7.24 0.50
C ILE A 48 -0.10 6.31 1.68
N LEU A 49 0.46 5.09 1.69
CA LEU A 49 0.29 4.14 2.81
C LEU A 49 0.89 4.66 4.12
N HIS A 50 2.06 5.30 4.05
CA HIS A 50 2.69 5.96 5.21
C HIS A 50 1.81 7.09 5.73
N THR A 51 1.38 8.02 4.87
CA THR A 51 0.50 9.11 5.27
C THR A 51 -0.80 8.59 5.89
N PHE A 52 -1.46 7.63 5.25
CA PHE A 52 -2.69 7.04 5.77
C PHE A 52 -2.51 6.45 7.17
N SER A 53 -1.48 5.63 7.37
CA SER A 53 -1.30 4.90 8.63
C SER A 53 -0.63 5.74 9.73
N VAL A 54 0.46 6.43 9.41
CA VAL A 54 1.30 7.13 10.39
C VAL A 54 0.82 8.56 10.64
N GLN A 55 0.46 9.31 9.58
CA GLN A 55 0.06 10.71 9.73
C GLN A 55 -1.43 10.85 10.05
N CYS A 56 -2.28 10.01 9.46
CA CYS A 56 -3.73 10.06 9.66
C CYS A 56 -4.25 9.05 10.71
N GLY A 57 -3.40 8.15 11.22
CA GLY A 57 -3.79 7.13 12.21
C GLY A 57 -4.73 6.06 11.66
N GLY A 58 -4.76 5.88 10.34
CA GLY A 58 -5.54 4.84 9.67
C GLY A 58 -5.05 3.44 10.04
N THR A 59 -5.96 2.47 9.99
CA THR A 59 -5.64 1.07 10.30
C THR A 59 -5.89 0.19 9.09
N PHE A 60 -5.03 -0.83 8.94
CA PHE A 60 -5.17 -1.84 7.90
C PHE A 60 -5.93 -3.05 8.44
N SER A 61 -6.78 -3.63 7.59
CA SER A 61 -7.40 -4.93 7.85
C SER A 61 -6.35 -6.06 7.87
N ASP A 62 -6.69 -7.23 8.43
CA ASP A 62 -5.76 -8.35 8.50
C ASP A 62 -5.29 -8.82 7.10
N ALA A 63 -6.19 -8.82 6.11
CA ALA A 63 -5.85 -9.16 4.73
C ALA A 63 -4.88 -8.14 4.10
N GLN A 64 -5.11 -6.85 4.34
CA GLN A 64 -4.24 -5.76 3.89
C GLN A 64 -2.85 -5.86 4.53
N ARG A 65 -2.79 -6.11 5.84
CA ARG A 65 -1.51 -6.33 6.56
C ARG A 65 -0.77 -7.53 6.00
N HIS A 66 -1.47 -8.62 5.71
CA HIS A 66 -0.84 -9.81 5.15
C HIS A 66 -0.17 -9.52 3.80
N ALA A 67 -0.90 -8.86 2.88
CA ALA A 67 -0.36 -8.46 1.58
C ALA A 67 0.83 -7.50 1.72
N LEU A 68 0.72 -6.49 2.59
CA LEU A 68 1.79 -5.54 2.85
C LEU A 68 3.02 -6.18 3.50
N ARG A 69 2.85 -7.16 4.40
CA ARG A 69 3.97 -7.93 4.96
C ARG A 69 4.69 -8.73 3.88
N GLY A 70 3.95 -9.36 2.97
CA GLY A 70 4.52 -10.03 1.81
C GLY A 70 5.34 -9.06 0.96
N PHE A 71 4.81 -7.87 0.72
CA PHE A 71 5.52 -6.82 -0.01
C PHE A 71 6.79 -6.35 0.73
N PHE A 72 6.68 -5.86 1.96
CA PHE A 72 7.82 -5.28 2.70
C PHE A 72 8.81 -6.30 3.28
N GLY A 73 8.48 -7.59 3.23
CA GLY A 73 9.33 -8.69 3.71
C GLY A 73 10.41 -9.14 2.71
N GLY A 74 10.37 -8.66 1.46
CA GLY A 74 11.39 -8.99 0.46
C GLY A 74 12.78 -8.43 0.79
N ALA A 75 13.82 -9.25 0.66
CA ALA A 75 15.20 -8.92 1.06
C ALA A 75 15.82 -7.69 0.36
N GLU A 76 15.26 -7.28 -0.78
CA GLU A 76 15.73 -6.17 -1.62
C GLU A 76 15.12 -4.81 -1.24
N ARG A 77 14.10 -4.76 -0.35
CA ARG A 77 13.32 -3.54 -0.11
C ARG A 77 13.82 -2.75 1.10
N SER A 78 14.50 -1.65 0.81
CA SER A 78 14.90 -0.62 1.80
C SER A 78 14.00 0.61 1.70
N GLY A 79 13.98 1.45 2.74
CA GLY A 79 13.26 2.73 2.71
C GLY A 79 13.70 3.59 1.51
N ASP A 80 15.00 3.63 1.25
CA ASP A 80 15.60 4.41 0.15
C ASP A 80 15.11 3.95 -1.23
N SER A 81 14.87 2.64 -1.42
CA SER A 81 14.32 2.10 -2.68
C SER A 81 12.84 2.40 -2.90
N LEU A 82 12.14 2.90 -1.88
CA LEU A 82 10.71 3.22 -1.88
C LEU A 82 10.46 4.70 -1.56
N GLY A 83 11.50 5.53 -1.70
CA GLY A 83 11.43 6.98 -1.46
C GLY A 83 11.18 7.37 0.01
N LEU A 84 11.27 6.45 0.97
CA LEU A 84 11.07 6.72 2.38
C LEU A 84 12.40 6.87 3.13
N SER A 85 12.45 7.76 4.12
CA SER A 85 13.54 7.76 5.10
C SER A 85 13.54 6.44 5.89
N ARG A 86 14.67 6.11 6.53
CA ARG A 86 14.76 4.93 7.40
C ARG A 86 13.73 4.96 8.54
N GLU A 87 13.50 6.15 9.10
CA GLU A 87 12.54 6.40 10.17
C GLU A 87 11.11 6.19 9.66
N GLU A 88 10.76 6.80 8.52
CA GLU A 88 9.44 6.65 7.88
C GLU A 88 9.15 5.19 7.55
N PHE A 89 10.13 4.49 7.00
CA PHE A 89 10.02 3.07 6.68
C PHE A 89 9.81 2.20 7.93
N THR A 90 10.50 2.53 9.03
CA THR A 90 10.33 1.82 10.31
C THR A 90 8.93 2.06 10.90
N GLN A 91 8.44 3.30 10.84
CA GLN A 91 7.09 3.65 11.28
C GLN A 91 6.03 2.91 10.47
N LEU A 92 6.17 2.87 9.14
CA LEU A 92 5.25 2.14 8.27
C LEU A 92 5.24 0.64 8.58
N LYS A 93 6.42 0.02 8.73
CA LYS A 93 6.50 -1.40 9.15
C LYS A 93 5.83 -1.65 10.49
N SER A 94 6.00 -0.74 11.46
CA SER A 94 5.35 -0.83 12.77
C SER A 94 3.83 -0.74 12.68
N ALA A 95 3.28 0.04 11.74
CA ALA A 95 1.83 0.13 11.51
C ALA A 95 1.25 -1.13 10.83
N ILE A 96 2.10 -1.88 10.13
CA ILE A 96 1.74 -3.12 9.39
C ILE A 96 1.95 -4.38 10.26
N ALA A 97 2.85 -4.31 11.26
CA ALA A 97 3.11 -5.36 12.24
C ALA A 97 1.88 -5.73 13.09
#